data_AF-A0A6G5QLH7-F1
#
_entry.id   AF-A0A6G5QLH7-F1
#
_cell.length_a   1.000
_cell.length_b   1.000
_cell.length_c   1.000
_cell.angle_alpha   90.00
_cell.angle_beta   90.00
_cell.angle_gamma   90.00
#
_symmetry.space_group_name_H-M   'P 1'
#
loop_
_entity.id
_entity.type
_entity.pdbx_description
1 polymer ?
#
loop_
_entity_poly.entity_id
_entity_poly.type
_entity_poly.pdbx_seq_one_letter_code
_entity_poly.pdbx_strand_id
1 'polypeptide(L)'
;MNKNAFTTIELIFVIIILGLIAAFAIPRLALSRDDAHYVKIINSIKQIMSDMISYVTSKGELPGDSQSFTSVQNVAFNGNTMIDGKSYPNIIFNTDKCMLKFIFSKNTNDSIIIKLDPATLATDCIALDRNGALDNVKKTEYIISSKEIRH
;
A
#
# COMPACT_ATOMS: atom_id res chain seq x y z
N MET A 1 -15.01 24.69 53.73
CA MET A 1 -15.07 24.12 52.36
C MET A 1 -14.21 25.01 51.46
N ASN A 2 -12.90 24.74 51.36
CA ASN A 2 -11.99 25.61 50.60
C ASN A 2 -12.05 25.23 49.13
N LYS A 3 -12.75 26.05 48.34
CA LYS A 3 -12.70 26.00 46.89
C LYS A 3 -11.49 26.83 46.46
N ASN A 4 -10.39 26.16 46.14
CA ASN A 4 -9.24 26.82 45.52
C ASN A 4 -9.65 27.19 44.09
N ALA A 5 -9.90 28.47 43.85
CA ALA A 5 -10.10 28.99 42.51
C ALA A 5 -8.74 29.08 41.82
N PHE A 6 -8.62 28.47 40.63
CA PHE A 6 -7.44 28.59 39.79
C PHE A 6 -7.27 30.05 39.37
N THR A 7 -6.05 30.57 39.45
CA THR A 7 -5.83 31.99 39.13
C THR A 7 -5.88 32.20 37.61
N THR A 8 -6.35 33.36 37.16
CA THR A 8 -6.40 33.69 35.73
C THR A 8 -5.00 33.71 35.10
N ILE A 9 -3.97 34.08 35.86
CA ILE A 9 -2.58 34.05 35.39
C ILE A 9 -2.06 32.62 35.17
N GLU A 10 -2.43 31.69 36.04
CA GLU A 10 -2.03 30.29 35.96
C GLU A 10 -2.70 29.61 34.75
N LEU A 11 -3.95 29.98 34.44
CA LEU A 11 -4.63 29.55 33.23
C LEU A 11 -3.93 30.06 31.96
N ILE A 12 -3.54 31.34 31.93
CA ILE A 12 -2.83 31.94 30.80
C ILE A 12 -1.46 31.28 30.59
N PHE A 13 -0.71 31.01 31.65
CA PHE A 13 0.60 30.36 31.57
C PHE A 13 0.50 28.94 30.97
N VAL A 14 -0.52 28.18 31.37
CA VAL A 14 -0.78 26.84 30.80
C VAL A 14 -1.06 26.91 29.30
N ILE A 15 -1.90 27.87 28.85
CA ILE A 15 -2.21 28.03 27.43
C ILE A 15 -0.96 28.42 26.61
N ILE A 16 -0.11 29.30 27.15
CA ILE A 16 1.13 29.72 26.50
C ILE A 16 2.08 28.52 26.33
N ILE A 17 2.29 27.73 27.38
CA ILE A 17 3.17 26.55 27.32
C ILE A 17 2.61 25.52 26.31
N LEU A 18 1.31 25.21 26.38
CA LEU A 18 0.69 24.29 25.43
C LEU A 18 0.79 24.80 23.99
N GLY A 19 0.64 26.11 23.78
CA GLY A 19 0.81 26.74 22.47
C GLY A 19 2.23 26.59 21.91
N LEU A 20 3.25 26.80 22.75
CA LEU A 20 4.66 26.65 22.36
C LEU A 20 4.98 25.19 21.99
N ILE A 21 4.58 24.23 22.83
CA ILE A 21 4.86 22.80 22.58
C ILE A 21 4.10 22.34 21.34
N ALA A 22 2.83 22.76 21.16
CA ALA A 22 2.03 22.42 20.00
C ALA A 22 2.68 22.91 18.68
N ALA A 23 3.24 24.12 18.67
CA ALA A 23 3.90 24.68 17.48
C ALA A 23 5.09 23.81 17.00
N PHE A 24 5.86 23.21 17.91
CA PHE A 24 6.96 22.31 17.56
C PHE A 24 6.52 20.86 17.33
N ALA A 25 5.48 20.38 18.03
CA ALA A 25 5.03 19.00 17.97
C ALA A 25 4.17 18.70 16.72
N ILE A 26 3.29 19.62 16.32
CA ILE A 26 2.35 19.42 15.20
C ILE A 26 3.07 19.12 13.87
N PRO A 27 4.11 19.87 13.45
CA PRO A 27 4.81 19.59 12.20
C PRO A 27 5.42 18.19 12.16
N ARG A 28 5.96 17.71 13.28
CA ARG A 28 6.55 16.37 13.39
C ARG A 28 5.49 15.27 13.30
N LEU A 29 4.35 15.45 13.97
CA LEU A 29 3.25 14.49 13.94
C LEU A 29 2.63 14.33 12.54
N ALA A 30 2.55 15.40 11.76
CA ALA A 30 2.08 15.33 10.37
C ALA A 30 3.02 14.49 9.50
N LEU A 31 4.33 14.76 9.58
CA LEU A 31 5.35 14.02 8.82
C LEU A 31 5.39 12.54 9.20
N SER A 32 5.41 12.23 10.50
CA SER A 32 5.44 10.83 10.98
C SER A 32 4.19 10.04 10.60
N ARG A 33 3.03 10.68 10.50
CA ARG A 33 1.80 10.01 10.03
C ARG A 33 1.89 9.63 8.57
N ASP A 34 2.36 10.55 7.73
CA ASP A 34 2.52 10.25 6.30
C ASP A 34 3.59 9.19 6.06
N ASP A 35 4.70 9.21 6.81
CA ASP A 35 5.72 8.15 6.75
C ASP A 35 5.16 6.79 7.18
N ALA A 36 4.31 6.76 8.21
CA ALA A 36 3.62 5.54 8.63
C ALA A 36 2.69 4.99 7.53
N HIS A 37 1.97 5.87 6.82
CA HIS A 37 1.15 5.46 5.68
C HIS A 37 2.01 4.87 4.54
N TYR A 38 3.12 5.51 4.20
CA TYR A 38 4.06 5.02 3.21
C TYR A 38 4.58 3.61 3.54
N VAL A 39 5.10 3.42 4.76
CA VAL A 39 5.64 2.12 5.22
C VAL A 39 4.55 1.05 5.23
N LYS A 40 3.34 1.39 5.69
CA LYS A 40 2.20 0.46 5.69
C LYS A 40 1.90 -0.04 4.28
N ILE A 41 1.81 0.87 3.30
CA ILE A 41 1.50 0.51 1.91
C ILE A 41 2.59 -0.37 1.31
N ILE A 42 3.86 0.00 1.46
CA ILE A 42 4.98 -0.82 0.95
C ILE A 42 4.98 -2.21 1.57
N ASN A 43 4.71 -2.33 2.87
CA ASN A 43 4.64 -3.62 3.54
C ASN A 43 3.43 -4.45 3.06
N SER A 44 2.26 -3.82 2.90
CA SER A 44 1.08 -4.48 2.34
C SER A 44 1.33 -5.01 0.92
N ILE A 45 1.96 -4.22 0.04
CA ILE A 45 2.32 -4.66 -1.32
C ILE A 45 3.26 -5.88 -1.26
N LYS A 46 4.32 -5.80 -0.46
CA LYS A 46 5.27 -6.93 -0.30
C LYS A 46 4.58 -8.19 0.22
N GLN A 47 3.67 -8.03 1.18
CA GLN A 47 2.90 -9.14 1.73
C GLN A 47 1.98 -9.75 0.68
N ILE A 48 1.19 -8.94 -0.05
CA ILE A 48 0.31 -9.41 -1.13
C ILE A 48 1.11 -10.21 -2.16
N MET A 49 2.26 -9.69 -2.61
CA MET A 49 3.09 -10.37 -3.61
C MET A 49 3.69 -11.67 -3.08
N SER A 50 4.18 -11.67 -1.83
CA SER A 50 4.71 -12.87 -1.18
C SER A 50 3.64 -13.94 -1.00
N ASP A 51 2.45 -13.55 -0.54
CA ASP A 51 1.31 -14.42 -0.33
C ASP A 51 0.86 -15.04 -1.67
N MET A 52 0.81 -14.24 -2.73
CA MET A 52 0.47 -14.69 -4.09
C MET A 52 1.48 -15.72 -4.61
N ILE A 53 2.78 -15.42 -4.52
CA ILE A 53 3.84 -16.34 -4.96
C ILE A 53 3.77 -17.65 -4.18
N SER A 54 3.60 -17.55 -2.86
CA SER A 54 3.48 -18.72 -1.96
C SER A 54 2.27 -19.58 -2.31
N TYR A 55 1.13 -18.94 -2.58
CA TYR A 55 -0.10 -19.63 -2.97
C TYR A 55 0.06 -20.37 -4.29
N VAL A 56 0.52 -19.68 -5.35
CA VAL A 56 0.72 -20.28 -6.67
C VAL A 56 1.76 -21.39 -6.61
N THR A 57 2.84 -21.22 -5.86
CA THR A 57 3.87 -22.25 -5.69
C THR A 57 3.32 -23.48 -4.98
N SER A 58 2.44 -23.30 -3.99
CA SER A 58 1.90 -24.40 -3.18
C SER A 58 0.73 -25.12 -3.84
N LYS A 59 -0.10 -24.40 -4.60
CA LYS A 59 -1.34 -24.93 -5.21
C LYS A 59 -1.18 -25.23 -6.70
N GLY A 60 -0.23 -24.60 -7.38
CA GLY A 60 -0.01 -24.74 -8.82
C GLY A 60 -1.05 -24.00 -9.68
N GLU A 61 -1.95 -23.25 -9.06
CA GLU A 61 -3.05 -22.53 -9.69
C GLU A 61 -3.19 -21.12 -9.11
N LEU A 62 -3.91 -20.26 -9.83
CA LEU A 62 -4.23 -18.91 -9.35
C LEU A 62 -5.38 -18.96 -8.33
N PRO A 63 -5.36 -18.12 -7.28
CA PRO A 63 -6.47 -18.03 -6.35
C PRO A 63 -7.73 -17.54 -7.05
N GLY A 64 -8.89 -18.13 -6.70
CA GLY A 64 -10.19 -17.74 -7.25
C GLY A 64 -10.75 -16.43 -6.67
N ASP A 65 -10.30 -16.04 -5.49
CA ASP A 65 -10.68 -14.79 -4.83
C ASP A 65 -9.48 -14.18 -4.08
N SER A 66 -9.48 -12.86 -3.91
CA SER A 66 -8.38 -12.16 -3.24
C SER A 66 -8.20 -12.57 -1.78
N GLN A 67 -9.27 -12.92 -1.08
CA GLN A 67 -9.21 -13.30 0.34
C GLN A 67 -8.71 -14.74 0.53
N SER A 68 -8.67 -15.55 -0.53
CA SER A 68 -8.21 -16.93 -0.44
C SER A 68 -6.69 -17.08 -0.31
N PHE A 69 -5.93 -16.03 -0.68
CA PHE A 69 -4.47 -16.08 -0.69
C PHE A 69 -3.81 -15.10 0.28
N THR A 70 -4.43 -13.94 0.56
CA THR A 70 -3.84 -12.92 1.44
C THR A 70 -4.79 -12.48 2.55
N SER A 71 -4.22 -12.15 3.71
CA SER A 71 -4.93 -11.52 4.83
C SER A 71 -4.87 -9.99 4.80
N VAL A 72 -4.23 -9.41 3.78
CA VAL A 72 -4.18 -7.94 3.63
C VAL A 72 -5.56 -7.42 3.26
N GLN A 73 -6.04 -6.44 4.02
CA GLN A 73 -7.35 -5.82 3.79
C GLN A 73 -7.36 -4.98 2.51
N ASN A 74 -8.56 -4.79 1.96
CA ASN A 74 -8.83 -3.97 0.78
C ASN A 74 -8.08 -4.41 -0.49
N VAL A 75 -7.86 -5.72 -0.60
CA VAL A 75 -7.37 -6.36 -1.82
C VAL A 75 -8.56 -6.99 -2.53
N ALA A 76 -8.71 -6.71 -3.82
CA ALA A 76 -9.77 -7.26 -4.66
C ALA A 76 -9.23 -7.64 -6.03
N PHE A 77 -9.91 -8.57 -6.70
CA PHE A 77 -9.71 -8.80 -8.12
C PHE A 77 -10.71 -7.98 -8.94
N ASN A 78 -10.22 -7.24 -9.93
CA ASN A 78 -11.09 -6.45 -10.80
C ASN A 78 -10.50 -6.32 -12.21
N GLY A 79 -11.21 -6.94 -13.16
CA GLY A 79 -10.74 -7.10 -14.53
C GLY A 79 -9.61 -8.11 -14.63
N ASN A 80 -9.19 -8.36 -15.87
CA ASN A 80 -8.22 -9.40 -16.19
C ASN A 80 -7.23 -8.90 -17.25
N THR A 81 -6.06 -9.53 -17.28
CA THR A 81 -5.07 -9.39 -18.35
C THR A 81 -4.95 -10.72 -19.07
N MET A 82 -5.02 -10.69 -20.40
CA MET A 82 -4.86 -11.88 -21.23
C MET A 82 -3.37 -12.05 -21.58
N ILE A 83 -2.80 -13.21 -21.29
CA ILE A 83 -1.42 -13.58 -21.66
C ILE A 83 -1.50 -14.97 -22.31
N ASP A 84 -0.98 -15.11 -23.53
CA ASP A 84 -0.96 -16.38 -24.27
C ASP A 84 -2.33 -17.12 -24.32
N GLY A 85 -3.42 -16.36 -24.44
CA GLY A 85 -4.79 -16.90 -24.48
C GLY A 85 -5.39 -17.26 -23.12
N LYS A 86 -4.66 -17.03 -22.03
CA LYS A 86 -5.08 -17.28 -20.65
C LYS A 86 -5.42 -15.99 -19.91
N SER A 87 -6.43 -16.05 -19.04
CA SER A 87 -6.93 -14.90 -18.28
C SER A 87 -6.33 -14.86 -16.88
N TYR A 88 -5.65 -13.76 -16.55
CA TYR A 88 -5.05 -13.51 -15.23
C TYR A 88 -5.79 -12.36 -14.54
N PRO A 89 -6.18 -12.48 -13.26
CA PRO A 89 -6.90 -11.41 -12.57
C PRO A 89 -5.99 -10.21 -12.30
N ASN A 90 -6.52 -9.00 -12.42
CA ASN A 90 -5.80 -7.81 -11.95
C ASN A 90 -6.06 -7.63 -10.45
N ILE A 91 -5.02 -7.32 -9.70
CA ILE A 91 -5.10 -7.13 -8.25
C ILE A 91 -5.23 -5.64 -7.96
N ILE A 92 -6.32 -5.22 -7.33
CA ILE A 92 -6.50 -3.85 -6.86
C ILE A 92 -6.27 -3.82 -5.35
N PHE A 93 -5.39 -2.93 -4.91
CA PHE A 93 -5.21 -2.56 -3.52
C PHE A 93 -5.72 -1.13 -3.31
N ASN A 94 -6.76 -0.98 -2.50
CA ASN A 94 -7.44 0.31 -2.31
C ASN A 94 -7.41 0.75 -0.83
N THR A 95 -7.02 1.98 -0.58
CA THR A 95 -7.01 2.62 0.74
C THR A 95 -7.39 4.08 0.58
N ASP A 96 -7.72 4.77 1.67
CA ASP A 96 -8.21 6.16 1.66
C ASP A 96 -7.34 7.16 0.87
N LYS A 97 -6.05 6.87 0.68
CA LYS A 97 -5.09 7.73 -0.05
C LYS A 97 -4.39 7.05 -1.22
N CYS A 98 -4.68 5.78 -1.48
CA CYS A 98 -3.97 4.99 -2.48
C CYS A 98 -4.83 3.90 -3.11
N MET A 99 -4.90 3.94 -4.43
CA MET A 99 -5.47 2.92 -5.28
C MET A 99 -4.38 2.43 -6.23
N LEU A 100 -3.93 1.20 -6.04
CA LEU A 100 -2.88 0.58 -6.85
C LEU A 100 -3.48 -0.61 -7.58
N LYS A 101 -3.26 -0.68 -8.89
CA LYS A 101 -3.63 -1.81 -9.71
C LYS A 101 -2.37 -2.54 -10.13
N PHE A 102 -2.31 -3.83 -9.86
CA PHE A 102 -1.24 -4.71 -10.32
C PHE A 102 -1.79 -5.63 -11.41
N ILE A 103 -1.02 -5.78 -12.46
CA ILE A 103 -1.37 -6.57 -13.64
C ILE A 103 -0.34 -7.67 -13.84
N PHE A 104 -0.80 -8.80 -14.37
CA PHE A 104 0.09 -9.84 -14.85
C PHE A 104 0.68 -9.43 -16.20
N SER A 105 1.93 -9.77 -16.44
CA SER A 105 2.64 -9.52 -17.70
C SER A 105 3.60 -10.67 -17.95
N LYS A 106 4.05 -10.80 -19.19
CA LYS A 106 5.23 -11.59 -19.53
C LYS A 106 6.47 -10.69 -19.50
N ASN A 107 7.58 -11.18 -18.94
CA ASN A 107 8.86 -10.48 -19.04
C ASN A 107 9.63 -10.95 -20.30
N THR A 108 10.83 -10.41 -20.51
CA THR A 108 11.68 -10.76 -21.67
C THR A 108 12.18 -12.22 -21.65
N ASN A 109 12.11 -12.88 -20.49
CA ASN A 109 12.54 -14.27 -20.29
C ASN A 109 11.37 -15.26 -20.35
N ASP A 110 10.22 -14.83 -20.87
CA ASP A 110 9.01 -15.64 -20.99
C ASP A 110 8.35 -16.01 -19.63
N SER A 111 8.81 -15.44 -18.52
CA SER A 111 8.24 -15.67 -17.19
C SER A 111 6.99 -14.82 -16.96
N ILE A 112 6.01 -15.40 -16.27
CA ILE A 112 4.84 -14.67 -15.78
C ILE A 112 5.25 -13.84 -14.56
N ILE A 113 5.07 -12.53 -14.68
CA ILE A 113 5.37 -11.53 -13.66
C ILE A 113 4.10 -10.77 -13.25
N ILE A 114 4.11 -10.21 -12.05
CA ILE A 114 3.18 -9.16 -11.61
C ILE A 114 3.95 -7.84 -11.56
N LYS A 115 3.35 -6.79 -12.13
CA LYS A 115 3.88 -5.43 -12.11
C LYS A 115 2.77 -4.43 -11.82
N LEU A 116 3.12 -3.23 -11.36
CA LEU A 116 2.14 -2.16 -11.24
C LEU A 116 1.62 -1.76 -12.63
N ASP A 117 0.32 -1.50 -12.75
CA ASP A 117 -0.30 -1.02 -13.97
C ASP A 117 0.40 0.28 -14.40
N PRO A 118 0.96 0.36 -15.62
CA PRO A 118 1.67 1.54 -16.09
C PRO A 118 0.79 2.79 -16.13
N ALA A 119 -0.53 2.63 -16.22
CA ALA A 119 -1.50 3.73 -16.18
C ALA A 119 -1.66 4.35 -14.78
N THR A 120 -1.12 3.72 -13.72
CA THR A 120 -1.18 4.27 -12.35
C THR A 120 -0.42 5.59 -12.28
N LEU A 121 -1.04 6.65 -11.77
CA LEU A 121 -0.46 7.98 -11.61
C LEU A 121 -0.11 8.28 -10.15
N ALA A 122 0.70 9.31 -9.92
CA ALA A 122 1.01 9.79 -8.57
C ALA A 122 -0.25 10.19 -7.78
N THR A 123 -1.26 10.71 -8.48
CA THR A 123 -2.57 11.05 -7.91
C THR A 123 -3.33 9.83 -7.41
N ASP A 124 -3.08 8.65 -7.98
CA ASP A 124 -3.74 7.42 -7.54
C ASP A 124 -3.17 6.94 -6.21
N CYS A 125 -1.95 7.32 -5.86
CA CYS A 125 -1.36 6.99 -4.56
C CYS A 125 -0.41 8.09 -4.07
N ILE A 126 -1.00 9.08 -3.40
CA ILE A 126 -0.28 10.25 -2.86
C ILE A 126 0.79 9.82 -1.85
N ALA A 127 0.57 8.72 -1.12
CA ALA A 127 1.54 8.22 -0.16
C ALA A 127 2.85 7.72 -0.83
N LEU A 128 2.82 7.39 -2.12
CA LEU A 128 4.00 6.94 -2.91
C LEU A 128 4.61 8.06 -3.79
N ASP A 129 4.07 9.28 -3.75
CA ASP A 129 4.58 10.44 -4.52
C ASP A 129 5.90 11.00 -3.94
N ARG A 130 6.43 10.41 -2.86
CA ARG A 130 7.68 10.84 -2.23
C ARG A 130 8.89 10.25 -2.95
N ASN A 131 9.83 11.11 -3.35
CA ASN A 131 11.17 10.73 -3.82
C ASN A 131 11.20 9.62 -4.90
N GLY A 132 10.24 9.62 -5.85
CA GLY A 132 10.17 8.63 -6.93
C GLY A 132 9.83 7.21 -6.45
N ALA A 133 9.25 7.05 -5.25
CA ALA A 133 8.87 5.74 -4.73
C ALA A 133 7.86 5.02 -5.63
N LEU A 134 6.88 5.74 -6.20
CA LEU A 134 5.96 5.18 -7.18
C LEU A 134 6.70 4.65 -8.42
N ASP A 135 7.70 5.37 -8.92
CA ASP A 135 8.51 4.93 -10.07
C ASP A 135 9.31 3.67 -9.74
N ASN A 136 9.79 3.55 -8.51
CA ASN A 136 10.48 2.34 -8.05
C ASN A 136 9.51 1.15 -7.98
N VAL A 137 8.29 1.35 -7.47
CA VAL A 137 7.26 0.29 -7.45
C VAL A 137 6.85 -0.10 -8.88
N LYS A 138 6.73 0.88 -9.80
CA LYS A 138 6.44 0.62 -11.23
C LYS A 138 7.50 -0.25 -11.91
N LYS A 139 8.77 -0.04 -11.57
CA LYS A 139 9.89 -0.82 -12.12
C LYS A 139 10.06 -2.20 -11.46
N THR A 140 9.40 -2.44 -10.32
CA THR A 140 9.52 -3.70 -9.60
C THR A 140 8.66 -4.76 -10.27
N GLU A 141 9.30 -5.85 -10.70
CA GLU A 141 8.63 -7.02 -11.25
C GLU A 141 8.70 -8.18 -10.26
N TYR A 142 7.54 -8.79 -9.98
CA TYR A 142 7.43 -9.95 -9.10
C TYR A 142 7.26 -11.21 -9.96
N ILE A 143 8.29 -12.05 -10.02
CA ILE A 143 8.26 -13.30 -10.79
C ILE A 143 7.37 -14.31 -10.06
N ILE A 144 6.30 -14.76 -10.71
CA ILE A 144 5.36 -15.73 -10.15
C ILE A 144 5.68 -17.15 -10.62
N SER A 145 6.02 -17.32 -11.89
CA SER A 145 6.36 -18.63 -12.45
C SER A 145 7.15 -18.50 -13.74
N SER A 146 8.12 -19.41 -13.94
CA SER A 146 8.82 -19.63 -15.21
C SER A 146 8.09 -20.62 -16.13
N LYS A 147 6.95 -21.18 -15.69
CA LYS A 147 6.14 -22.16 -16.44
C LYS A 147 4.66 -21.79 -16.38
N GLU A 148 3.87 -22.19 -17.37
CA GLU A 148 2.42 -21.94 -17.40
C GLU A 148 1.73 -22.39 -16.10
N ILE A 149 1.02 -21.46 -15.47
CA ILE A 149 0.18 -21.71 -14.30
C ILE A 149 -1.12 -22.38 -14.78
N ARG A 150 -1.65 -23.35 -14.01
CA ARG A 150 -2.94 -23.96 -14.29
C ARG A 150 -4.07 -23.02 -13.87
N HIS A 151 -5.13 -22.95 -14.68
CA HIS A 151 -6.33 -22.16 -14.44
C HIS A 151 -7.45 -23.04 -13.91
#